data_AF-G9ZR87-F1
#
_entry.id   AF-G9ZR87-F1
#
_cell.length_a   1.000
_cell.length_b   1.000
_cell.length_c   1.000
_cell.angle_alpha   90.00
_cell.angle_beta   90.00
_cell.angle_gamma   90.00
#
_symmetry.space_group_name_H-M   'P 1'
#
loop_
_entity.id
_entity.type
_entity.pdbx_description
1 polymer ?
#
loop_
_entity_poly.entity_id
_entity_poly.type
_entity_poly.pdbx_seq_one_letter_code
_entity_poly.pdbx_strand_id
1 'polypeptide(L)'
;MTIILGLVGSQATVQAKTHYLKVNQRSYLQTQRQMTIKNAYYKNIKITLPKGTVVQVAGVSKSKRTHHPFITIDMDSMSYHLRKPFYQSKRKPNMTAGIWATTANFKKIASPIYLRYYYVADPDTRSAGSYLADGNLWRGVRWPTDEVKAKGTGFKVTVDGYLESYSKVPVFQAYAPKPQGYAKIRKTVDNGKTTDFYVKNKIKGAPLTRVAKTGNDQYRLSITRTGEHSLTMIPEDDHPQYVDSVEVSERYLIAGKDYYMHTEVLF
;
A
#
# COMPACT_ATOMS: atom_id res chain seq x y z
N MET A 1 47.61 -28.88 48.58
CA MET A 1 47.68 -28.96 47.12
C MET A 1 46.35 -29.50 46.62
N THR A 2 45.68 -28.70 45.81
CA THR A 2 44.28 -28.79 45.39
C THR A 2 44.18 -29.47 44.03
N ILE A 3 43.16 -30.29 43.78
CA ILE A 3 42.55 -30.37 42.45
C ILE A 3 41.02 -30.47 42.62
N ILE A 4 40.33 -29.36 42.33
CA ILE A 4 38.89 -29.32 42.08
C ILE A 4 38.71 -29.48 40.57
N LEU A 5 38.15 -30.62 40.12
CA LEU A 5 37.72 -30.77 38.74
C LEU A 5 36.41 -30.01 38.53
N GLY A 6 36.50 -28.85 37.86
CA GLY A 6 35.35 -28.11 37.38
C GLY A 6 34.72 -28.81 36.18
N LEU A 7 33.47 -29.25 36.34
CA LEU A 7 32.60 -29.66 35.24
C LEU A 7 32.23 -28.43 34.40
N VAL A 8 32.90 -28.27 33.26
CA VAL A 8 32.53 -27.28 32.24
C VAL A 8 31.32 -27.81 31.47
N GLY A 9 30.13 -27.48 31.93
CA GLY A 9 28.88 -27.74 31.21
C GLY A 9 28.84 -26.91 29.92
N SER A 10 29.07 -27.55 28.78
CA SER A 10 28.92 -26.93 27.46
C SER A 10 27.43 -26.69 27.19
N GLN A 11 26.94 -25.46 27.39
CA GLN A 11 25.59 -25.09 26.96
C GLN A 11 25.57 -25.02 25.43
N ALA A 12 25.13 -26.10 24.79
CA ALA A 12 24.80 -26.10 23.37
C ALA A 12 23.63 -25.12 23.15
N THR A 13 23.92 -23.98 22.51
CA THR A 13 22.90 -23.06 22.03
C THR A 13 22.15 -23.74 20.88
N VAL A 14 20.99 -24.34 21.18
CA VAL A 14 20.10 -24.87 20.15
C VAL A 14 19.64 -23.71 19.28
N GLN A 15 20.20 -23.60 18.08
CA GLN A 15 19.80 -22.61 17.11
C GLN A 15 18.39 -22.95 16.62
N ALA A 16 17.39 -22.22 17.14
CA ALA A 16 15.99 -22.41 16.75
C ALA A 16 15.86 -22.38 15.22
N LYS A 17 15.23 -23.43 14.66
CA LYS A 17 15.02 -23.55 13.22
C LYS A 17 14.23 -22.34 12.72
N THR A 18 14.75 -21.63 11.72
CA THR A 18 14.03 -20.50 11.12
C THR A 18 12.83 -21.04 10.35
N HIS A 19 11.63 -20.61 10.74
CA HIS A 19 10.40 -20.97 10.04
C HIS A 19 10.03 -19.90 9.01
N TYR A 20 9.72 -20.35 7.79
CA TYR A 20 9.31 -19.50 6.67
C TYR A 20 7.80 -19.57 6.46
N LEU A 21 7.20 -18.44 6.10
CA LEU A 21 5.79 -18.30 5.78
C LEU A 21 5.52 -18.70 4.32
N LYS A 22 4.39 -19.36 4.08
CA LYS A 22 3.80 -19.48 2.75
C LYS A 22 3.04 -18.21 2.41
N VAL A 23 3.57 -17.43 1.48
CA VAL A 23 3.05 -16.13 1.06
C VAL A 23 2.91 -16.08 -0.46
N ASN A 24 1.86 -15.42 -0.92
CA ASN A 24 1.61 -15.15 -2.33
C ASN A 24 1.65 -13.63 -2.54
N GLN A 25 1.78 -13.18 -3.78
CA GLN A 25 1.56 -11.78 -4.11
C GLN A 25 0.20 -11.31 -3.58
N ARG A 26 0.13 -10.04 -3.16
CA ARG A 26 -1.06 -9.39 -2.54
C ARG A 26 -1.47 -9.91 -1.17
N SER A 27 -0.79 -10.92 -0.62
CA SER A 27 -0.99 -11.32 0.78
C SER A 27 -0.66 -10.16 1.71
N TYR A 28 -1.46 -9.99 2.77
CA TYR A 28 -1.17 -9.02 3.82
C TYR A 28 -0.38 -9.67 4.95
N LEU A 29 0.66 -8.97 5.38
CA LEU A 29 1.51 -9.36 6.49
C LEU A 29 1.57 -8.23 7.52
N GLN A 30 1.86 -8.58 8.76
CA GLN A 30 2.18 -7.64 9.82
C GLN A 30 3.61 -7.91 10.32
N THR A 31 4.42 -6.87 10.45
CA THR A 31 5.79 -7.02 10.99
C THR A 31 5.74 -7.42 12.47
N GLN A 32 6.54 -8.43 12.84
CA GLN A 32 6.67 -8.87 14.24
C GLN A 32 7.80 -8.16 14.99
N ARG A 33 8.69 -7.50 14.27
CA ARG A 33 9.80 -6.71 14.80
C ARG A 33 10.09 -5.51 13.92
N GLN A 34 10.80 -4.53 14.48
CA GLN A 34 11.34 -3.44 13.67
C GLN A 34 12.42 -3.96 12.72
N MET A 35 12.42 -3.50 11.48
CA MET A 35 13.39 -3.89 10.46
C MET A 35 13.83 -2.68 9.64
N THR A 36 15.15 -2.52 9.49
CA THR A 36 15.73 -1.56 8.54
C THR A 36 16.05 -2.27 7.24
N ILE A 37 15.40 -1.86 6.16
CA ILE A 37 15.44 -2.52 4.86
C ILE A 37 16.03 -1.55 3.83
N LYS A 38 16.88 -2.07 2.94
CA LYS A 38 17.46 -1.29 1.85
C LYS A 38 16.50 -1.25 0.66
N ASN A 39 16.65 -0.27 -0.23
CA ASN A 39 16.09 -0.36 -1.58
C ASN A 39 16.71 -1.53 -2.37
N ALA A 40 15.96 -2.06 -3.33
CA ALA A 40 16.38 -3.18 -4.18
C ALA A 40 17.67 -2.91 -4.97
N TYR A 41 17.87 -1.68 -5.46
CA TYR A 41 18.98 -1.30 -6.33
C TYR A 41 19.99 -0.41 -5.61
N TYR A 42 19.52 0.60 -4.88
CA TYR A 42 20.32 1.62 -4.21
C TYR A 42 20.50 1.29 -2.72
N LYS A 43 21.53 0.48 -2.43
CA LYS A 43 21.79 -0.08 -1.08
C LYS A 43 22.04 0.95 0.03
N ASN A 44 22.35 2.20 -0.32
CA ASN A 44 22.52 3.33 0.61
C ASN A 44 21.18 3.93 1.07
N ILE A 45 20.11 3.73 0.31
CA ILE A 45 18.77 4.21 0.65
C ILE A 45 18.09 3.13 1.51
N LYS A 46 17.65 3.52 2.71
CA LYS A 46 17.05 2.63 3.69
C LYS A 46 15.70 3.18 4.15
N ILE A 47 14.81 2.25 4.50
CA ILE A 47 13.57 2.51 5.22
C ILE A 47 13.56 1.70 6.50
N THR A 48 12.84 2.17 7.51
CA THR A 48 12.60 1.42 8.73
C THR A 48 11.11 1.09 8.80
N LEU A 49 10.79 -0.19 8.88
CA LEU A 49 9.45 -0.66 9.19
C LEU A 49 9.37 -0.91 10.70
N PRO A 50 8.55 -0.16 11.45
CA PRO A 50 8.25 -0.46 12.85
C PRO A 50 7.65 -1.86 13.03
N LYS A 51 7.65 -2.37 14.27
CA LYS A 51 6.84 -3.54 14.64
C LYS A 51 5.35 -3.19 14.51
N GLY A 52 4.55 -4.13 14.04
CA GLY A 52 3.11 -3.97 13.89
C GLY A 52 2.68 -3.27 12.60
N THR A 53 3.61 -2.89 11.72
CA THR A 53 3.33 -2.32 10.41
C THR A 53 2.69 -3.36 9.51
N VAL A 54 1.54 -3.03 8.93
CA VAL A 54 0.90 -3.83 7.90
C VAL A 54 1.57 -3.53 6.56
N VAL A 55 1.86 -4.58 5.80
CA VAL A 55 2.44 -4.53 4.46
C VAL A 55 1.68 -5.46 3.54
N GLN A 56 1.66 -5.12 2.24
CA GLN A 56 1.15 -6.00 1.20
C GLN A 56 2.34 -6.53 0.40
N VAL A 57 2.32 -7.82 0.12
CA VAL A 57 3.39 -8.48 -0.65
C VAL A 57 3.31 -8.03 -2.10
N ALA A 58 4.30 -7.28 -2.56
CA ALA A 58 4.38 -6.82 -3.94
C ALA A 58 5.02 -7.86 -4.86
N GLY A 59 6.02 -8.59 -4.37
CA GLY A 59 6.65 -9.70 -5.08
C GLY A 59 7.03 -10.84 -4.14
N VAL A 60 7.06 -12.06 -4.68
CA VAL A 60 7.50 -13.28 -3.97
C VAL A 60 8.53 -13.99 -4.83
N SER A 61 9.65 -14.39 -4.24
CA SER A 61 10.65 -15.21 -4.93
C SER A 61 11.45 -16.05 -3.93
N LYS A 62 12.39 -16.85 -4.43
CA LYS A 62 13.28 -17.68 -3.63
C LYS A 62 14.73 -17.32 -3.91
N SER A 63 15.55 -17.32 -2.87
CA SER A 63 17.00 -17.22 -3.00
C SER A 63 17.55 -18.30 -3.91
N LYS A 64 18.39 -17.95 -4.90
CA LYS A 64 19.06 -18.96 -5.73
C LYS A 64 20.00 -19.87 -4.92
N ARG A 65 20.60 -19.33 -3.85
CA ARG A 65 21.60 -20.04 -3.03
C ARG A 65 20.98 -20.91 -1.94
N THR A 66 19.94 -20.43 -1.29
CA THR A 66 19.36 -21.10 -0.10
C THR A 66 17.95 -21.62 -0.33
N HIS A 67 17.34 -21.33 -1.50
CA HIS A 67 15.94 -21.59 -1.82
C HIS A 67 14.92 -21.03 -0.81
N HIS A 68 15.36 -20.18 0.12
CA HIS A 68 14.51 -19.55 1.11
C HIS A 68 13.63 -18.48 0.48
N PRO A 69 12.33 -18.41 0.83
CA PRO A 69 11.42 -17.43 0.28
C PRO A 69 11.70 -16.04 0.85
N PHE A 70 11.61 -15.04 -0.03
CA PHE A 70 11.63 -13.63 0.32
C PHE A 70 10.50 -12.89 -0.37
N ILE A 71 10.14 -11.75 0.19
CA ILE A 71 9.16 -10.83 -0.37
C ILE A 71 9.79 -9.48 -0.68
N THR A 72 9.14 -8.70 -1.53
CA THR A 72 9.37 -7.26 -1.67
C THR A 72 8.10 -6.50 -1.31
N ILE A 73 8.28 -5.24 -0.91
CA ILE A 73 7.20 -4.30 -0.62
C ILE A 73 7.31 -3.16 -1.62
N ASP A 74 6.18 -2.79 -2.21
CA ASP A 74 6.04 -1.54 -2.95
C ASP A 74 5.76 -0.40 -1.96
N MET A 75 6.71 0.51 -1.83
CA MET A 75 6.62 1.64 -0.91
C MET A 75 5.66 2.72 -1.39
N ASP A 76 5.23 2.74 -2.66
CA ASP A 76 4.21 3.69 -3.12
C ASP A 76 2.82 3.36 -2.56
N SER A 77 2.58 2.11 -2.17
CA SER A 77 1.38 1.67 -1.44
C SER A 77 1.37 2.08 0.06
N MET A 78 2.53 2.49 0.58
CA MET A 78 2.75 2.81 1.99
C MET A 78 2.60 4.30 2.28
N SER A 79 2.39 4.66 3.55
CA SER A 79 2.29 6.06 3.95
C SER A 79 3.58 6.84 3.69
N TYR A 80 3.42 8.13 3.38
CA TYR A 80 4.48 9.12 3.22
C TYR A 80 5.41 9.13 4.43
N HIS A 81 4.89 8.92 5.64
CA HIS A 81 5.72 8.80 6.84
C HIS A 81 6.80 7.72 6.70
N LEU A 82 6.46 6.55 6.13
CA LEU A 82 7.40 5.45 5.91
C LEU A 82 8.24 5.62 4.65
N ARG A 83 7.64 6.06 3.53
CA ARG A 83 8.34 6.19 2.24
C ARG A 83 9.10 7.50 2.06
N LYS A 84 9.06 8.43 3.02
CA LYS A 84 9.78 9.72 2.96
C LYS A 84 11.26 9.58 2.57
N PRO A 85 12.06 8.63 3.11
CA PRO A 85 13.46 8.47 2.69
C PRO A 85 13.62 8.14 1.20
N PHE A 86 12.69 7.35 0.66
CA PHE A 86 12.67 6.99 -0.76
C PHE A 86 12.26 8.19 -1.62
N TYR A 87 11.20 8.90 -1.22
CA TYR A 87 10.74 10.12 -1.90
C TYR A 87 11.80 11.23 -1.96
N GLN A 88 12.59 11.40 -0.89
CA GLN A 88 13.64 12.43 -0.80
C GLN A 88 14.91 12.08 -1.58
N SER A 89 15.08 10.81 -1.97
CA SER A 89 16.23 10.41 -2.79
C SER A 89 16.11 10.97 -4.21
N LYS A 90 17.24 11.41 -4.79
CA LYS A 90 17.32 11.82 -6.20
C LYS A 90 16.78 10.76 -7.17
N ARG A 91 16.94 9.48 -6.83
CA ARG A 91 16.52 8.34 -7.67
C ARG A 91 15.06 7.93 -7.45
N LYS A 92 14.40 8.41 -6.40
CA LYS A 92 13.01 8.12 -6.03
C LYS A 92 12.61 6.64 -6.20
N PRO A 93 13.35 5.69 -5.60
CA PRO A 93 12.97 4.29 -5.67
C PRO A 93 11.60 4.05 -5.01
N ASN A 94 10.90 3.00 -5.43
CA ASN A 94 9.65 2.55 -4.81
C ASN A 94 9.73 1.14 -4.20
N MET A 95 10.59 0.26 -4.70
CA MET A 95 10.66 -1.13 -4.20
C MET A 95 11.67 -1.34 -3.06
N THR A 96 11.34 -2.18 -2.08
CA THR A 96 12.34 -2.70 -1.13
C THR A 96 13.21 -3.80 -1.75
N ALA A 97 14.40 -4.01 -1.19
CA ALA A 97 15.14 -5.26 -1.41
C ALA A 97 14.35 -6.46 -0.85
N GLY A 98 14.75 -7.67 -1.24
CA GLY A 98 14.16 -8.90 -0.74
C GLY A 98 14.28 -9.03 0.78
N ILE A 99 13.15 -9.25 1.45
CA ILE A 99 13.03 -9.45 2.89
C ILE A 99 12.64 -10.90 3.13
N TRP A 100 13.41 -11.64 3.93
CA TRP A 100 13.07 -13.04 4.22
C TRP A 100 11.67 -13.16 4.83
N ALA A 101 10.87 -14.05 4.25
CA ALA A 101 9.50 -14.29 4.67
C ALA A 101 9.46 -15.21 5.90
N THR A 102 10.10 -14.82 7.01
CA THR A 102 10.17 -15.64 8.22
C THR A 102 9.06 -15.28 9.19
N THR A 103 8.65 -16.24 10.03
CA THR A 103 7.71 -15.99 11.14
C THR A 103 8.27 -14.96 12.12
N ALA A 104 9.59 -14.92 12.33
CA ALA A 104 10.24 -13.90 13.17
C ALA A 104 10.13 -12.48 12.60
N ASN A 105 10.02 -12.33 11.27
CA ASN A 105 9.85 -11.04 10.62
C ASN A 105 8.37 -10.65 10.52
N PHE A 106 7.51 -11.62 10.23
CA PHE A 106 6.15 -11.38 9.79
C PHE A 106 5.15 -12.37 10.37
N LYS A 107 3.91 -11.92 10.51
CA LYS A 107 2.71 -12.74 10.67
C LYS A 107 1.82 -12.51 9.46
N LYS A 108 1.29 -13.57 8.84
CA LYS A 108 0.25 -13.45 7.82
C LYS A 108 -1.06 -13.02 8.47
N ILE A 109 -1.74 -12.04 7.88
CA ILE A 109 -3.01 -11.52 8.37
C ILE A 109 -4.04 -11.48 7.24
N ALA A 110 -5.33 -11.39 7.60
CA ALA A 110 -6.38 -11.09 6.64
C ALA A 110 -6.26 -9.64 6.12
N SER A 111 -6.94 -9.34 5.02
CA SER A 111 -7.04 -7.96 4.52
C SER A 111 -7.60 -7.03 5.61
N PRO A 112 -6.89 -5.94 5.96
CA PRO A 112 -7.38 -4.98 6.94
C PRO A 112 -8.73 -4.38 6.53
N ILE A 113 -9.60 -4.14 7.52
CA ILE A 113 -10.95 -3.59 7.27
C ILE A 113 -10.89 -2.25 6.52
N TYR A 114 -9.89 -1.41 6.80
CA TYR A 114 -9.71 -0.13 6.09
C TYR A 114 -9.36 -0.25 4.61
N LEU A 115 -9.01 -1.43 4.10
CA LEU A 115 -8.76 -1.64 2.66
C LEU A 115 -9.96 -2.32 1.96
N ARG A 116 -11.02 -2.68 2.69
CA ARG A 116 -12.14 -3.45 2.13
C ARG A 116 -13.00 -2.67 1.13
N TYR A 117 -12.99 -1.33 1.18
CA TYR A 117 -13.76 -0.49 0.26
C TYR A 117 -13.35 -0.66 -1.23
N TYR A 118 -12.18 -1.23 -1.49
CA TYR A 118 -11.68 -1.52 -2.83
C TYR A 118 -11.02 -2.90 -2.94
N TYR A 119 -11.19 -3.75 -1.93
CA TYR A 119 -10.54 -5.05 -1.91
C TYR A 119 -11.08 -5.95 -3.02
N VAL A 120 -10.18 -6.42 -3.87
CA VAL A 120 -10.45 -7.45 -4.87
C VAL A 120 -9.65 -8.69 -4.49
N ALA A 121 -10.38 -9.72 -4.01
CA ALA A 121 -9.79 -10.97 -3.54
C ALA A 121 -9.17 -11.80 -4.67
N ASP A 122 -9.75 -11.66 -5.86
CA ASP A 122 -9.38 -12.36 -7.08
C ASP A 122 -9.55 -11.35 -8.23
N PRO A 123 -8.48 -10.65 -8.66
CA PRO A 123 -8.59 -9.78 -9.83
C PRO A 123 -9.10 -10.61 -11.01
N ASP A 124 -9.97 -10.06 -11.84
CA ASP A 124 -10.43 -10.81 -13.00
C ASP A 124 -9.21 -11.15 -13.86
N THR A 125 -8.91 -12.45 -13.98
CA THR A 125 -7.82 -12.94 -14.83
C THR A 125 -8.26 -13.08 -16.29
N ARG A 126 -9.55 -12.84 -16.57
CA ARG A 126 -10.14 -12.84 -17.92
C ARG A 126 -9.97 -11.49 -18.62
N SER A 127 -9.71 -10.41 -17.88
CA SER A 127 -9.13 -9.24 -18.53
C SER A 127 -7.68 -9.59 -18.88
N ALA A 128 -7.25 -9.27 -20.10
CA ALA A 128 -5.84 -9.31 -20.50
C ALA A 128 -4.99 -8.26 -19.73
N GLY A 129 -5.50 -7.79 -18.59
CA GLY A 129 -5.21 -6.52 -17.98
C GLY A 129 -4.44 -6.62 -16.68
N SER A 130 -3.59 -5.63 -16.45
CA SER A 130 -2.92 -5.47 -15.16
C SER A 130 -3.90 -4.85 -14.17
N TYR A 131 -4.25 -5.57 -13.10
CA TYR A 131 -4.98 -4.98 -11.98
C TYR A 131 -4.11 -3.95 -11.26
N LEU A 132 -4.64 -2.73 -11.13
CA LEU A 132 -3.93 -1.55 -10.65
C LEU A 132 -4.42 -1.00 -9.31
N ALA A 133 -5.57 -1.46 -8.80
CA ALA A 133 -6.20 -0.78 -7.67
C ALA A 133 -5.27 -0.70 -6.45
N ASP A 134 -4.92 0.53 -6.09
CA ASP A 134 -3.83 0.88 -5.17
C ASP A 134 -4.30 1.78 -4.01
N GLY A 135 -5.61 2.00 -3.93
CA GLY A 135 -6.27 2.85 -2.93
C GLY A 135 -6.30 4.34 -3.27
N ASN A 136 -5.78 4.78 -4.43
CA ASN A 136 -5.89 6.17 -4.87
C ASN A 136 -7.30 6.49 -5.38
N LEU A 137 -7.92 7.50 -4.79
CA LEU A 137 -9.23 8.02 -5.17
C LEU A 137 -9.06 9.43 -5.69
N TRP A 138 -9.20 9.60 -7.00
CA TRP A 138 -9.08 10.88 -7.68
C TRP A 138 -10.45 11.50 -7.89
N ARG A 139 -10.57 12.82 -7.68
CA ARG A 139 -11.83 13.54 -7.92
C ARG A 139 -12.17 13.49 -9.41
N GLY A 140 -13.39 13.08 -9.73
CA GLY A 140 -13.87 12.90 -11.11
C GLY A 140 -14.64 11.59 -11.25
N VAL A 141 -14.92 11.19 -12.48
CA VAL A 141 -15.73 9.98 -12.77
C VAL A 141 -14.96 8.87 -13.48
N ARG A 142 -13.78 9.15 -14.06
CA ARG A 142 -12.99 8.19 -14.84
C ARG A 142 -11.52 8.60 -14.96
N TRP A 143 -10.68 7.64 -15.32
CA TRP A 143 -9.29 7.87 -15.74
C TRP A 143 -9.22 8.88 -16.91
N PRO A 144 -8.25 9.80 -16.96
CA PRO A 144 -8.14 10.76 -18.06
C PRO A 144 -7.45 10.14 -19.28
N THR A 145 -7.84 10.60 -20.47
CA THR A 145 -7.26 10.14 -21.74
C THR A 145 -5.78 10.52 -21.90
N ASP A 146 -5.35 11.70 -21.43
CA ASP A 146 -3.94 12.09 -21.36
C ASP A 146 -3.47 11.99 -19.89
N GLU A 147 -3.19 10.76 -19.46
CA GLU A 147 -2.83 10.46 -18.08
C GLU A 147 -1.50 11.08 -17.63
N VAL A 148 -0.57 11.27 -18.57
CA VAL A 148 0.77 11.81 -18.32
C VAL A 148 0.71 13.29 -17.99
N LYS A 149 -0.17 14.06 -18.64
CA LYS A 149 -0.36 15.49 -18.36
C LYS A 149 -1.42 15.77 -17.29
N ALA A 150 -2.36 14.84 -17.09
CA ALA A 150 -3.47 15.05 -16.18
C ALA A 150 -3.02 15.20 -14.72
N LYS A 151 -3.64 16.16 -14.01
CA LYS A 151 -3.40 16.41 -12.59
C LYS A 151 -4.69 16.27 -11.79
N GLY A 152 -4.63 15.52 -10.71
CA GLY A 152 -5.74 15.20 -9.83
C GLY A 152 -5.62 15.82 -8.43
N THR A 153 -6.77 15.95 -7.78
CA THR A 153 -6.89 16.14 -6.33
C THR A 153 -7.59 14.89 -5.81
N GLY A 154 -7.10 14.30 -4.73
CA GLY A 154 -7.55 12.97 -4.32
C GLY A 154 -7.13 12.57 -2.93
N PHE A 155 -7.45 11.34 -2.57
CA PHE A 155 -7.08 10.72 -1.31
C PHE A 155 -6.48 9.35 -1.54
N LYS A 156 -5.71 8.87 -0.57
CA LYS A 156 -5.25 7.49 -0.53
C LYS A 156 -5.43 6.92 0.85
N VAL A 157 -6.00 5.72 0.93
CA VAL A 157 -5.87 4.87 2.12
C VAL A 157 -4.67 3.96 1.90
N THR A 158 -3.64 4.12 2.71
CA THR A 158 -2.38 3.40 2.55
C THR A 158 -2.47 2.02 3.18
N VAL A 159 -1.65 1.09 2.67
CA VAL A 159 -1.61 -0.30 3.16
C VAL A 159 -1.28 -0.39 4.65
N ASP A 160 -0.47 0.54 5.17
CA ASP A 160 -0.16 0.63 6.59
C ASP A 160 -1.19 1.41 7.41
N GLY A 161 -2.35 1.78 6.86
CA GLY A 161 -3.47 2.35 7.59
C GLY A 161 -3.36 3.84 7.89
N TYR A 162 -2.93 4.63 6.90
CA TYR A 162 -3.01 6.09 6.93
C TYR A 162 -3.98 6.60 5.86
N LEU A 163 -4.61 7.72 6.14
CA LEU A 163 -5.33 8.51 5.15
C LEU A 163 -4.43 9.66 4.70
N GLU A 164 -4.20 9.78 3.39
CA GLU A 164 -3.45 10.87 2.76
C GLU A 164 -4.34 11.71 1.85
N SER A 165 -4.02 12.99 1.70
CA SER A 165 -4.66 13.90 0.76
C SER A 165 -3.67 14.51 -0.24
N TYR A 166 -4.11 14.70 -1.47
CA TYR A 166 -3.31 15.28 -2.55
C TYR A 166 -4.08 16.38 -3.27
N SER A 167 -3.36 17.32 -3.86
CA SER A 167 -3.94 18.41 -4.64
C SER A 167 -3.05 18.76 -5.81
N LYS A 168 -3.63 18.76 -7.01
CA LYS A 168 -2.97 19.10 -8.27
C LYS A 168 -1.66 18.33 -8.51
N VAL A 169 -1.63 17.04 -8.17
CA VAL A 169 -0.51 16.13 -8.47
C VAL A 169 -0.81 15.33 -9.73
N PRO A 170 0.19 14.86 -10.50
CA PRO A 170 -0.05 13.99 -11.66
C PRO A 170 -0.91 12.79 -11.26
N VAL A 171 -1.85 12.36 -12.11
CA VAL A 171 -2.65 11.15 -11.80
C VAL A 171 -1.86 9.88 -12.12
N PHE A 172 -1.16 9.87 -13.27
CA PHE A 172 -0.15 8.88 -13.59
C PHE A 172 1.17 9.27 -12.95
N GLN A 173 1.76 8.35 -12.19
CA GLN A 173 2.92 8.66 -11.37
C GLN A 173 3.91 7.51 -11.38
N ALA A 174 5.17 7.79 -11.74
CA ALA A 174 6.27 6.85 -11.58
C ALA A 174 6.62 6.58 -10.10
N TYR A 175 6.16 7.43 -9.19
CA TYR A 175 6.34 7.31 -7.73
C TYR A 175 5.27 8.14 -7.01
N ALA A 176 4.81 7.69 -5.85
CA ALA A 176 3.77 8.39 -5.10
C ALA A 176 4.23 9.81 -4.67
N PRO A 177 3.37 10.85 -4.71
CA PRO A 177 3.80 12.23 -4.51
C PRO A 177 3.81 12.57 -3.03
N LYS A 178 4.37 13.71 -2.62
CA LYS A 178 4.20 14.16 -1.24
C LYS A 178 2.73 14.59 -1.01
N PRO A 179 2.03 14.08 0.01
CA PRO A 179 0.68 14.52 0.33
C PRO A 179 0.65 15.93 0.93
N GLN A 180 -0.50 16.61 0.83
CA GLN A 180 -0.76 17.87 1.54
C GLN A 180 -0.85 17.66 3.05
N GLY A 181 -1.36 16.50 3.45
CA GLY A 181 -1.43 16.06 4.83
C GLY A 181 -1.76 14.58 4.90
N TYR A 182 -1.52 13.98 6.06
CA TYR A 182 -1.87 12.60 6.34
C TYR A 182 -2.15 12.39 7.82
N ALA A 183 -2.96 11.39 8.16
CA ALA A 183 -3.15 10.95 9.54
C ALA A 183 -3.37 9.44 9.64
N LYS A 184 -2.99 8.85 10.77
CA LYS A 184 -3.20 7.43 11.05
C LYS A 184 -4.69 7.17 11.25
N ILE A 185 -5.21 6.14 10.58
CA ILE A 185 -6.56 5.62 10.81
C ILE A 185 -6.58 4.92 12.16
N ARG A 186 -7.50 5.32 13.05
CA ARG A 186 -7.62 4.83 14.43
C ARG A 186 -8.75 3.82 14.57
N LYS A 187 -9.82 4.02 13.80
CA LYS A 187 -10.97 3.15 13.72
C LYS A 187 -11.51 3.15 12.30
N THR A 188 -12.04 2.01 11.88
CA THR A 188 -12.77 1.86 10.64
C THR A 188 -14.09 1.17 10.92
N VAL A 189 -15.16 1.66 10.32
CA VAL A 189 -16.48 1.03 10.35
C VAL A 189 -16.88 0.75 8.91
N ASP A 190 -17.15 -0.51 8.61
CA ASP A 190 -17.60 -0.95 7.31
C ASP A 190 -19.11 -1.21 7.37
N ASN A 191 -19.88 -0.43 6.61
CA ASN A 191 -21.34 -0.50 6.53
C ASN A 191 -21.79 -1.05 5.17
N GLY A 192 -20.99 -1.93 4.57
CA GLY A 192 -21.28 -2.55 3.27
C GLY A 192 -20.81 -1.67 2.11
N LYS A 193 -21.64 -0.72 1.67
CA LYS A 193 -21.26 0.20 0.57
C LYS A 193 -20.41 1.37 1.04
N THR A 194 -20.53 1.75 2.31
CA THR A 194 -19.81 2.89 2.87
C THR A 194 -18.83 2.43 3.93
N THR A 195 -17.57 2.85 3.78
CA THR A 195 -16.53 2.67 4.80
C THR A 195 -16.20 4.02 5.43
N ASP A 196 -16.31 4.07 6.75
CA ASP A 196 -15.96 5.23 7.57
C ASP A 196 -14.57 5.09 8.16
N PHE A 197 -13.76 6.14 8.03
CA PHE A 197 -12.38 6.22 8.51
C PHE A 197 -12.27 7.30 9.57
N TYR A 198 -11.89 6.92 10.78
CA TYR A 198 -11.75 7.84 11.90
C TYR A 198 -10.28 8.17 12.15
N VAL A 199 -9.98 9.45 12.26
CA VAL A 199 -8.65 9.99 12.54
C VAL A 199 -8.71 11.01 13.67
N LYS A 200 -7.59 11.16 14.39
CA LYS A 200 -7.50 12.09 15.52
C LYS A 200 -7.47 13.55 15.08
N ASN A 201 -6.76 13.85 13.99
CA ASN A 201 -6.47 15.21 13.57
C ASN A 201 -7.09 15.50 12.21
N LYS A 202 -7.48 16.76 11.98
CA LYS A 202 -7.87 17.25 10.66
C LYS A 202 -6.71 17.08 9.68
N ILE A 203 -7.00 16.63 8.47
CA ILE A 203 -6.04 16.50 7.37
C ILE A 203 -6.28 17.64 6.38
N LYS A 204 -5.24 18.40 6.05
CA LYS A 204 -5.33 19.51 5.08
C LYS A 204 -5.82 18.97 3.73
N GLY A 205 -6.84 19.60 3.14
CA GLY A 205 -7.38 19.20 1.83
C GLY A 205 -8.33 17.99 1.86
N ALA A 206 -8.50 17.31 2.99
CA ALA A 206 -9.45 16.20 3.12
C ALA A 206 -10.84 16.70 3.59
N PRO A 207 -11.95 16.22 2.97
CA PRO A 207 -13.32 16.59 3.32
C PRO A 207 -13.78 15.80 4.56
N LEU A 208 -13.12 16.04 5.69
CA LEU A 208 -13.42 15.36 6.96
C LEU A 208 -14.56 16.05 7.70
N THR A 209 -15.50 15.27 8.21
CA THR A 209 -16.50 15.72 9.17
C THR A 209 -15.95 15.59 10.58
N ARG A 210 -16.02 16.65 11.39
CA ARG A 210 -15.71 16.53 12.83
C ARG A 210 -16.88 15.85 13.54
N VAL A 211 -16.63 14.74 14.21
CA VAL A 211 -17.65 13.90 14.88
C VAL A 211 -17.47 13.84 16.40
N ALA A 212 -16.31 14.26 16.92
CA ALA A 212 -16.09 14.41 18.36
C ALA A 212 -15.19 15.62 18.67
N LYS A 213 -15.34 16.17 19.88
CA LYS A 213 -14.52 17.30 20.35
C LYS A 213 -13.13 16.86 20.81
N THR A 214 -13.02 15.67 21.39
CA THR A 214 -11.82 15.10 22.01
C THR A 214 -11.66 13.61 21.65
N GLY A 215 -10.57 12.98 22.09
CA GLY A 215 -10.31 11.55 21.87
C GLY A 215 -9.55 11.27 20.56
N ASN A 216 -9.51 9.98 20.18
CA ASN A 216 -8.75 9.51 19.01
C ASN A 216 -9.53 9.50 17.70
N ASP A 217 -10.86 9.64 17.75
CA ASP A 217 -11.78 9.48 16.62
C ASP A 217 -12.52 10.80 16.32
N GLN A 218 -11.80 11.92 16.32
CA GLN A 218 -12.42 13.25 16.26
C GLN A 218 -12.95 13.61 14.87
N TYR A 219 -12.35 13.07 13.81
CA TYR A 219 -12.69 13.37 12.43
C TYR A 219 -12.98 12.10 11.65
N ARG A 220 -13.96 12.15 10.76
CA ARG A 220 -14.40 11.04 9.93
C ARG A 220 -14.31 11.41 8.44
N LEU A 221 -13.76 10.51 7.64
CA LEU A 221 -13.98 10.46 6.19
C LEU A 221 -14.94 9.30 5.89
N SER A 222 -15.93 9.52 5.05
CA SER A 222 -16.83 8.46 4.56
C SER A 222 -16.57 8.25 3.06
N ILE A 223 -16.28 7.02 2.67
CA ILE A 223 -16.08 6.62 1.27
C ILE A 223 -17.18 5.63 0.92
N THR A 224 -18.01 5.96 -0.06
CA THR A 224 -19.07 5.08 -0.55
C THR A 224 -18.68 4.52 -1.90
N ARG A 225 -18.56 3.19 -1.98
CA ARG A 225 -18.43 2.44 -3.23
C ARG A 225 -19.77 2.44 -3.95
N THR A 226 -19.82 2.95 -5.17
CA THR A 226 -21.09 3.05 -5.92
C THR A 226 -21.43 1.73 -6.62
N GLY A 227 -20.41 0.96 -7.01
CA GLY A 227 -20.52 -0.20 -7.90
C GLY A 227 -20.58 0.17 -9.39
N GLU A 228 -20.60 1.46 -9.73
CA GLU A 228 -20.54 1.93 -11.11
C GLU A 228 -19.11 1.91 -11.62
N HIS A 229 -18.95 1.55 -12.89
CA HIS A 229 -17.67 1.54 -13.59
C HIS A 229 -17.70 2.55 -14.72
N SER A 230 -16.53 3.05 -15.10
CA SER A 230 -16.35 3.93 -16.24
C SER A 230 -15.16 3.48 -17.06
N LEU A 231 -15.28 3.65 -18.37
CA LEU A 231 -14.25 3.30 -19.33
C LEU A 231 -13.66 4.57 -19.94
N THR A 232 -12.35 4.55 -20.16
CA THR A 232 -11.63 5.55 -20.93
C THR A 232 -10.83 4.84 -22.01
N MET A 233 -11.17 5.10 -23.27
CA MET A 233 -10.39 4.60 -24.41
C MET A 233 -9.14 5.47 -24.56
N ILE A 234 -7.98 4.83 -24.59
CA ILE A 234 -6.69 5.45 -24.84
C ILE A 234 -6.32 5.18 -26.30
N PRO A 235 -6.19 6.23 -27.13
CA PRO A 235 -5.79 6.05 -28.52
C PRO A 235 -4.31 5.67 -28.65
N GLU A 236 -3.93 4.99 -29.73
CA GLU A 236 -2.52 4.83 -30.09
C GLU A 236 -1.88 6.20 -30.38
N ASP A 237 -0.65 6.41 -29.92
CA ASP A 237 0.08 7.68 -30.08
C ASP A 237 0.23 8.10 -31.56
N ASP A 238 0.60 7.15 -32.42
CA ASP A 238 0.87 7.40 -33.84
C ASP A 238 -0.38 7.22 -34.74
N HIS A 239 -1.41 6.53 -34.24
CA HIS A 239 -2.62 6.18 -34.99
C HIS A 239 -3.89 6.38 -34.14
N PRO A 240 -4.31 7.64 -33.89
CA PRO A 240 -5.33 7.95 -32.89
C PRO A 240 -6.75 7.44 -33.21
N GLN A 241 -6.95 6.90 -34.41
CA GLN A 241 -8.16 6.17 -34.80
C GLN A 241 -8.24 4.76 -34.19
N TYR A 242 -7.13 4.19 -33.75
CA TYR A 242 -7.05 2.90 -33.08
C TYR A 242 -6.96 3.08 -31.56
N VAL A 243 -7.43 2.09 -30.83
CA VAL A 243 -7.40 2.05 -29.36
C VAL A 243 -6.19 1.22 -28.94
N ASP A 244 -5.25 1.85 -28.23
CA ASP A 244 -4.10 1.18 -27.60
C ASP A 244 -4.54 0.41 -26.37
N SER A 245 -5.40 1.03 -25.55
CA SER A 245 -5.89 0.41 -24.33
C SER A 245 -7.23 0.99 -23.85
N VAL A 246 -7.93 0.25 -23.00
CA VAL A 246 -9.15 0.69 -22.32
C VAL A 246 -8.93 0.68 -20.82
N GLU A 247 -8.99 1.87 -20.23
CA GLU A 247 -8.78 2.08 -18.80
C GLU A 247 -10.11 1.98 -18.06
N VAL A 248 -10.15 1.09 -17.07
CA VAL A 248 -11.33 0.81 -16.26
C VAL A 248 -11.20 1.52 -14.92
N SER A 249 -12.23 2.28 -14.54
CA SER A 249 -12.31 2.95 -13.25
C SER A 249 -13.57 2.55 -12.51
N GLU A 250 -13.46 2.32 -11.20
CA GLU A 250 -14.63 2.21 -10.33
C GLU A 250 -14.95 3.57 -9.68
N ARG A 251 -16.25 3.90 -9.59
CA ARG A 251 -16.74 5.16 -9.04
C ARG A 251 -17.05 5.08 -7.54
N TYR A 252 -16.76 6.18 -6.87
CA TYR A 252 -16.93 6.38 -5.43
C TYR A 252 -17.56 7.73 -5.15
N LEU A 253 -18.24 7.83 -4.01
CA LEU A 253 -18.73 9.10 -3.46
C LEU A 253 -18.01 9.43 -2.15
N ILE A 254 -17.49 10.64 -2.07
CA ILE A 254 -16.86 11.18 -0.86
C ILE A 254 -17.41 12.58 -0.62
N ALA A 255 -18.09 12.77 0.50
CA ALA A 255 -18.78 14.03 0.84
C ALA A 255 -19.69 14.53 -0.31
N GLY A 256 -20.43 13.62 -0.94
CA GLY A 256 -21.37 13.92 -2.03
C GLY A 256 -20.73 14.29 -3.37
N LYS A 257 -19.41 14.09 -3.53
CA LYS A 257 -18.68 14.35 -4.77
C LYS A 257 -18.17 13.06 -5.37
N ASP A 258 -18.12 13.02 -6.70
CA ASP A 258 -17.57 11.90 -7.46
C ASP A 258 -16.06 11.78 -7.32
N TYR A 259 -15.63 10.56 -7.08
CA TYR A 259 -14.27 10.10 -7.14
C TYR A 259 -14.21 8.82 -7.97
N TYR A 260 -13.03 8.51 -8.50
CA TYR A 260 -12.76 7.27 -9.19
C TYR A 260 -11.45 6.67 -8.71
N MET A 261 -11.36 5.34 -8.78
CA MET A 261 -10.12 4.59 -8.60
C MET A 261 -9.83 3.83 -9.89
N HIS A 262 -8.59 3.88 -10.36
CA HIS A 262 -8.12 3.08 -11.48
C HIS A 262 -8.04 1.62 -11.05
N THR A 263 -8.76 0.73 -11.71
CA THR A 263 -8.83 -0.69 -11.33
C THR A 263 -8.05 -1.58 -12.26
N GLU A 264 -8.17 -1.40 -13.58
CA GLU A 264 -7.68 -2.32 -14.60
C GLU A 264 -7.39 -1.59 -15.91
N VAL A 265 -6.41 -2.08 -16.67
CA VAL A 265 -6.11 -1.66 -18.06
C VAL A 265 -6.40 -2.84 -18.98
N LEU A 266 -7.09 -2.66 -20.10
CA LEU A 266 -7.28 -3.68 -21.12
C LEU A 266 -6.46 -3.32 -22.37
N PHE A 267 -5.65 -4.24 -22.88
CA PHE A 267 -4.90 -4.11 -24.14
C PHE A 267 -5.52 -4.99 -25.22
#